data_AF-A0A2A6CSM2-F1
#
_entry.id   AF-A0A2A6CSM2-F1
#
_cell.length_a   1.000
_cell.length_b   1.000
_cell.length_c   1.000
_cell.angle_alpha   90.00
_cell.angle_beta   90.00
_cell.angle_gamma   90.00
#
_symmetry.space_group_name_H-M   'P 1'
#
loop_
_entity.id
_entity.type
_entity.pdbx_description
1 polymer ?
#
loop_
_entity_poly.entity_id
_entity_poly.type
_entity_poly.pdbx_seq_one_letter_code
_entity_poly.pdbx_strand_id
1 'polypeptide(L)'
;MLYHKLAFLSPRHLIPYPHSSFSSLLVPCIGRVKMSSYWAFILGVIEDQGSSAQLKDGAINALADLCDEQIYDKRAHIPDGVCERIIEACGREIVRRSAVDESPRVAICKVIDYMLFYLGKSHEQIRNDMISVIFNHEMIVPFIFEGVVRTENKADKEWFCFLLIDIMEKSSSSDRTALIVRYFEKLRTWITLIFKREILSTYDMTKTFFRSKEMAGVVATLPSELYKWAIELGTFDLQNECLFNVLESAADSPKTMEKLLGYGLLSISHDFAHLPINQATLRHANLFRGILLMHPEFSQVFRRLTCHGVTGNPIADFGRTIPLRVETVGVNYILVDEDTEM
;
A
#
# COMPACT_ATOMS: atom_id res chain seq x y z
N MET A 1 26.03 -14.48 -41.21
CA MET A 1 26.97 -15.34 -40.45
C MET A 1 26.72 -15.30 -38.93
N LEU A 2 25.46 -15.12 -38.47
CA LEU A 2 25.05 -15.09 -37.05
C LEU A 2 24.29 -16.36 -36.60
N TYR A 3 23.91 -17.24 -37.54
CA TYR A 3 23.09 -18.43 -37.26
C TYR A 3 23.84 -19.63 -36.66
N HIS A 4 25.18 -19.63 -36.66
CA HIS A 4 25.95 -20.79 -36.18
C HIS A 4 26.37 -20.76 -34.71
N LYS A 5 26.15 -19.66 -33.97
CA LYS A 5 26.45 -19.60 -32.52
C LYS A 5 25.25 -19.81 -31.61
N LEU A 6 24.03 -19.91 -32.16
CA LEU A 6 22.80 -20.21 -31.41
C LEU A 6 22.38 -21.69 -31.48
N ALA A 7 23.15 -22.53 -32.18
CA ALA A 7 22.86 -23.95 -32.36
C ALA A 7 23.02 -24.80 -31.09
N PHE A 8 23.39 -24.21 -29.94
CA PHE A 8 23.48 -24.90 -28.66
C PHE A 8 22.15 -24.98 -27.88
N LEU A 9 21.06 -24.42 -28.40
CA LEU A 9 19.72 -24.49 -27.79
C LEU A 9 18.68 -25.07 -28.76
N SER A 10 19.00 -26.18 -29.41
CA SER A 10 18.01 -26.98 -30.16
C SER A 10 17.20 -27.87 -29.20
N PRO A 11 15.85 -27.91 -29.27
CA PRO A 11 15.01 -28.63 -28.28
C PRO A 11 15.12 -30.16 -28.29
N ARG A 12 15.97 -30.76 -29.13
CA ARG A 12 15.98 -32.22 -29.31
C ARG A 12 16.90 -33.00 -28.39
N HIS A 13 17.79 -32.38 -27.62
CA HIS A 13 18.75 -33.09 -26.75
C HIS A 13 18.84 -32.49 -25.33
N LEU A 14 17.70 -32.22 -24.67
CA LEU A 14 17.69 -32.02 -23.22
C LEU A 14 17.57 -33.38 -22.52
N ILE A 15 18.73 -33.94 -22.19
CA ILE A 15 18.85 -35.02 -21.19
C ILE A 15 18.46 -34.42 -19.83
N PRO A 16 17.68 -35.10 -18.99
CA PRO A 16 17.30 -34.57 -17.69
C PRO A 16 18.53 -34.59 -16.77
N TYR A 17 19.11 -33.42 -16.48
CA TYR A 17 20.08 -33.27 -15.40
C TYR A 17 19.37 -32.70 -14.16
N PRO A 18 19.54 -33.33 -12.99
CA PRO A 18 18.97 -32.83 -11.76
C PRO A 18 19.86 -31.71 -11.18
N HIS A 19 19.24 -30.60 -10.80
CA HIS A 19 19.74 -29.59 -9.85
C HIS A 19 20.96 -28.70 -10.20
N SER A 20 21.23 -28.37 -11.45
CA SER A 20 22.15 -27.25 -11.77
C SER A 20 21.42 -26.09 -12.47
N SER A 21 21.59 -24.90 -11.90
CA SER A 21 20.82 -23.69 -12.19
C SER A 21 21.05 -23.18 -13.62
N PHE A 22 19.95 -22.98 -14.34
CA PHE A 22 19.92 -22.36 -15.68
C PHE A 22 20.56 -20.96 -15.69
N SER A 23 20.59 -20.26 -14.54
CA SER A 23 21.27 -18.98 -14.36
C SER A 23 22.80 -19.07 -14.57
N SER A 24 23.43 -20.19 -14.20
CA SER A 24 24.89 -20.36 -14.31
C SER A 24 25.42 -20.47 -15.75
N LEU A 25 24.55 -20.80 -16.72
CA LEU A 25 24.93 -20.97 -18.14
C LEU A 25 24.78 -19.68 -18.96
N LEU A 26 23.97 -18.72 -18.51
CA LEU A 26 23.76 -17.46 -19.23
C LEU A 26 24.70 -16.34 -18.76
N VAL A 27 25.08 -16.33 -17.48
CA VAL A 27 25.91 -15.29 -16.85
C VAL A 27 27.35 -15.18 -17.41
N PRO A 28 28.06 -16.24 -17.83
CA PRO A 28 29.45 -16.09 -18.32
C PRO A 28 29.58 -15.43 -19.71
N CYS A 29 28.48 -15.22 -20.43
CA CYS A 29 28.50 -14.67 -21.80
C CYS A 29 28.26 -13.15 -21.89
N ILE A 30 28.14 -12.48 -20.74
CA ILE A 30 27.82 -11.04 -20.60
C ILE A 30 28.86 -10.11 -21.26
N GLY A 31 30.05 -10.61 -21.61
CA GLY A 31 31.14 -9.78 -22.12
C GLY A 31 30.97 -9.14 -23.51
N ARG A 32 30.04 -9.59 -24.39
CA ARG A 32 29.96 -9.07 -25.79
C ARG A 32 28.58 -9.04 -26.48
N VAL A 33 27.52 -9.52 -25.85
CA VAL A 33 26.17 -9.49 -26.45
C VAL A 33 25.50 -8.15 -26.10
N LYS A 34 24.92 -7.45 -27.09
CA LYS A 34 24.19 -6.19 -26.82
C LYS A 34 23.05 -6.47 -25.84
N MET A 35 23.06 -5.83 -24.66
CA MET A 35 22.06 -6.02 -23.60
C MET A 35 20.61 -5.93 -24.08
N SER A 36 20.32 -5.09 -25.07
CA SER A 36 18.98 -5.00 -25.68
C SER A 36 18.49 -6.32 -26.27
N SER A 37 19.39 -7.20 -26.73
CA SER A 37 19.03 -8.53 -27.24
C SER A 37 18.73 -9.55 -26.15
N TYR A 38 19.17 -9.30 -24.91
CA TYR A 38 18.95 -10.21 -23.78
C TYR A 38 17.55 -10.02 -23.18
N TRP A 39 17.12 -8.76 -22.96
CA TRP A 39 15.75 -8.43 -22.57
C TRP A 39 14.72 -8.98 -23.55
N ALA A 40 14.96 -8.77 -24.85
CA ALA A 40 14.07 -9.26 -25.91
C ALA A 40 14.00 -10.79 -25.94
N PHE A 41 15.12 -11.48 -25.71
CA PHE A 41 15.16 -12.94 -25.65
C PHE A 41 14.38 -13.48 -24.46
N ILE A 42 14.65 -12.99 -23.23
CA ILE A 42 13.96 -13.46 -22.03
C ILE A 42 12.46 -13.15 -22.13
N LEU A 43 12.10 -11.94 -22.57
CA LEU A 43 10.70 -11.56 -22.77
C LEU A 43 10.02 -12.48 -23.80
N GLY A 44 10.71 -12.81 -24.90
CA GLY A 44 10.21 -13.76 -25.90
C GLY A 44 9.91 -15.15 -25.32
N VAL A 45 10.73 -15.64 -24.38
CA VAL A 45 10.49 -16.92 -23.68
C VAL A 45 9.26 -16.83 -22.76
N ILE A 46 9.08 -15.71 -22.05
CA ILE A 46 7.93 -15.53 -21.14
C ILE A 46 6.63 -15.37 -21.95
N GLU A 47 6.67 -14.60 -23.04
CA GLU A 47 5.53 -14.33 -23.93
C GLU A 47 5.10 -15.54 -24.75
N ASP A 48 6.04 -16.42 -25.13
CA ASP A 48 5.76 -17.62 -25.91
C ASP A 48 4.80 -18.57 -25.17
N GLN A 49 3.67 -18.85 -25.79
CA GLN A 49 2.67 -19.76 -25.24
C GLN A 49 3.11 -21.24 -25.29
N GLY A 50 4.05 -21.58 -26.18
CA GLY A 50 4.60 -22.93 -26.31
C GLY A 50 5.72 -23.26 -25.31
N SER A 51 6.27 -22.25 -24.62
CA SER A 51 7.36 -22.42 -23.67
C SER A 51 6.89 -23.13 -22.39
N SER A 52 7.68 -24.09 -21.91
CA SER A 52 7.35 -24.86 -20.70
C SER A 52 7.38 -23.98 -19.45
N ALA A 53 6.60 -24.35 -18.42
CA ALA A 53 6.57 -23.62 -17.14
C ALA A 53 7.98 -23.46 -16.54
N GLN A 54 8.77 -24.53 -16.53
CA GLN A 54 10.15 -24.52 -16.04
C GLN A 54 11.06 -23.56 -16.81
N LEU A 55 10.89 -23.45 -18.14
CA LEU A 55 11.67 -22.52 -18.95
C LEU A 55 11.28 -21.07 -18.63
N LYS A 56 9.98 -20.80 -18.43
CA LYS A 56 9.47 -19.50 -18.01
C LYS A 56 9.95 -19.13 -16.61
N ASP A 57 10.05 -20.08 -15.69
CA ASP A 57 10.60 -19.86 -14.35
C ASP A 57 12.07 -19.47 -14.42
N GLY A 58 12.84 -20.20 -15.23
CA GLY A 58 14.25 -19.87 -15.50
C GLY A 58 14.38 -18.46 -16.11
N ALA A 59 13.47 -18.11 -17.02
CA ALA A 59 13.43 -16.79 -17.65
C ALA A 59 13.09 -15.67 -16.65
N ILE A 60 12.06 -15.84 -15.82
CA ILE A 60 11.67 -14.85 -14.80
C ILE A 60 12.77 -14.67 -13.76
N ASN A 61 13.37 -15.76 -13.27
CA ASN A 61 14.49 -15.70 -12.32
C ASN A 61 15.71 -15.02 -12.96
N ALA A 62 16.05 -15.36 -14.20
CA ALA A 62 17.13 -14.68 -14.92
C ALA A 62 16.84 -13.19 -15.12
N LEU A 63 15.57 -12.81 -15.29
CA LEU A 63 15.16 -11.42 -15.37
C LEU A 63 15.33 -10.71 -14.02
N ALA A 64 14.97 -11.37 -12.91
CA ALA A 64 15.17 -10.85 -11.56
C ALA A 64 16.66 -10.70 -11.22
N ASP A 65 17.48 -11.71 -11.54
CA ASP A 65 18.94 -11.67 -11.35
C ASP A 65 19.56 -10.51 -12.16
N LEU A 66 19.11 -10.32 -13.41
CA LEU A 66 19.55 -9.22 -14.25
C LEU A 66 19.16 -7.85 -13.67
N CYS A 67 17.98 -7.76 -13.07
CA CYS A 67 17.54 -6.57 -12.35
C CYS A 67 18.51 -6.27 -11.19
N ASP A 68 18.81 -7.27 -10.34
CA ASP A 68 19.72 -7.13 -9.21
C ASP A 68 21.14 -6.70 -9.63
N GLU A 69 21.69 -7.25 -10.71
CA GLU A 69 23.00 -6.85 -11.24
C GLU A 69 23.01 -5.42 -11.81
N GLN A 70 21.90 -4.98 -12.42
CA GLN A 70 21.80 -3.67 -13.08
C GLN A 70 21.38 -2.53 -12.16
N ILE A 71 21.04 -2.78 -10.89
CA ILE A 71 20.77 -1.75 -9.87
C ILE A 71 21.85 -0.63 -9.88
N TYR A 72 23.08 -0.97 -10.26
CA TYR A 72 24.23 -0.05 -10.20
C TYR A 72 24.65 0.56 -11.54
N ASP A 73 24.12 0.11 -12.69
CA ASP A 73 24.52 0.64 -14.00
C ASP A 73 23.52 1.68 -14.52
N LYS A 74 23.79 2.96 -14.22
CA LYS A 74 23.01 4.11 -14.70
C LYS A 74 23.02 4.30 -16.23
N ARG A 75 23.76 3.49 -16.99
CA ARG A 75 23.91 3.62 -18.45
C ARG A 75 23.10 2.60 -19.25
N ALA A 76 22.34 1.72 -18.60
CA ALA A 76 21.49 0.77 -19.29
C ALA A 76 20.38 1.48 -20.07
N HIS A 77 20.50 1.53 -21.40
CA HIS A 77 19.44 2.02 -22.27
C HIS A 77 18.42 0.90 -22.50
N ILE A 78 17.21 1.07 -21.97
CA ILE A 78 16.09 0.15 -22.16
C ILE A 78 15.23 0.71 -23.30
N PRO A 79 14.90 -0.10 -24.32
CA PRO A 79 14.04 0.35 -25.41
C PRO A 79 12.64 0.72 -24.90
N ASP A 80 12.03 1.72 -25.53
CA ASP A 80 10.67 2.17 -25.22
C ASP A 80 9.66 1.01 -25.27
N GLY A 81 8.73 0.97 -24.30
CA GLY A 81 7.65 -0.03 -24.25
C GLY A 81 8.06 -1.41 -23.70
N VAL A 82 9.35 -1.66 -23.44
CA VAL A 82 9.83 -2.96 -22.95
C VAL A 82 9.38 -3.20 -21.51
N CYS A 83 9.40 -2.18 -20.66
CA CYS A 83 9.04 -2.31 -19.25
C CYS A 83 7.56 -2.67 -19.07
N GLU A 84 6.69 -2.00 -19.82
CA GLU A 84 5.24 -2.22 -19.85
C GLU A 84 4.94 -3.65 -20.31
N ARG A 85 5.61 -4.12 -21.37
CA ARG A 85 5.47 -5.49 -21.85
C ARG A 85 5.97 -6.53 -20.84
N ILE A 86 7.06 -6.25 -20.12
CA ILE A 86 7.55 -7.13 -19.05
C ILE A 86 6.51 -7.22 -17.94
N ILE A 87 5.97 -6.10 -17.47
CA ILE A 87 4.94 -6.09 -16.43
C ILE A 87 3.69 -6.85 -16.90
N GLU A 88 3.28 -6.65 -18.16
CA GLU A 88 2.14 -7.37 -18.73
C GLU A 88 2.41 -8.88 -18.83
N ALA A 89 3.62 -9.27 -19.21
CA ALA A 89 4.03 -10.67 -19.26
C ALA A 89 4.05 -11.30 -17.86
N CYS A 90 4.57 -10.59 -16.86
CA CYS A 90 4.50 -10.96 -15.44
C CYS A 90 3.05 -11.12 -14.97
N GLY A 91 2.16 -10.19 -15.35
CA GLY A 91 0.73 -10.25 -15.06
C GLY A 91 0.07 -11.51 -15.63
N ARG A 92 0.32 -11.83 -16.90
CA ARG A 92 -0.19 -13.06 -17.54
C ARG A 92 0.31 -14.32 -16.82
N GLU A 93 1.56 -14.32 -16.38
CA GLU A 93 2.11 -15.43 -15.60
C GLU A 93 1.47 -15.54 -14.21
N ILE A 94 1.20 -14.42 -13.52
CA ILE A 94 0.41 -14.42 -12.27
C ILE A 94 -0.95 -15.09 -12.48
N VAL A 95 -1.67 -14.73 -13.56
CA VAL A 95 -2.99 -15.31 -13.89
C VAL A 95 -2.88 -16.82 -14.11
N ARG A 96 -1.89 -17.28 -14.89
CA ARG A 96 -1.71 -18.70 -15.19
C ARG A 96 -1.39 -19.54 -13.97
N ARG A 97 -0.72 -18.96 -12.97
CA ARG A 97 -0.13 -19.66 -11.83
C ARG A 97 -0.97 -19.62 -10.57
N SER A 98 -2.15 -19.01 -10.61
CA SER A 98 -2.99 -18.77 -9.44
C SER A 98 -3.44 -20.08 -8.76
N ALA A 99 -2.57 -20.66 -7.91
CA ALA A 99 -2.85 -21.49 -6.72
C ALA A 99 -1.65 -22.33 -6.20
N VAL A 100 -0.55 -22.53 -6.95
CA VAL A 100 0.24 -23.76 -6.76
C VAL A 100 1.70 -23.60 -6.26
N ASP A 101 2.37 -22.44 -6.40
CA ASP A 101 3.79 -22.31 -6.00
C ASP A 101 4.18 -20.90 -5.48
N GLU A 102 4.99 -20.83 -4.43
CA GLU A 102 5.45 -19.59 -3.78
C GLU A 102 6.71 -19.01 -4.41
N SER A 103 7.66 -19.85 -4.85
CA SER A 103 8.98 -19.38 -5.30
C SER A 103 8.93 -18.43 -6.52
N PRO A 104 8.15 -18.70 -7.59
CA PRO A 104 8.07 -17.80 -8.72
C PRO A 104 7.37 -16.47 -8.41
N ARG A 105 6.61 -16.40 -7.30
CA ARG A 105 5.86 -15.19 -6.93
C ARG A 105 6.81 -14.07 -6.53
N VAL A 106 7.85 -14.40 -5.77
CA VAL A 106 8.83 -13.42 -5.29
C VAL A 106 9.66 -12.88 -6.46
N ALA A 107 10.08 -13.75 -7.39
CA ALA A 107 10.83 -13.31 -8.57
C ALA A 107 10.03 -12.35 -9.45
N ILE A 108 8.73 -12.61 -9.67
CA ILE A 108 7.84 -11.67 -10.36
C ILE A 108 7.74 -10.34 -9.60
N CYS A 109 7.59 -10.38 -8.28
CA CYS A 109 7.53 -9.16 -7.45
C CYS A 109 8.81 -8.33 -7.60
N LYS A 110 9.98 -8.95 -7.49
CA LYS A 110 11.29 -8.29 -7.66
C LYS A 110 11.43 -7.63 -9.03
N VAL A 111 11.02 -8.31 -10.09
CA VAL A 111 11.03 -7.74 -11.45
C VAL A 111 10.17 -6.49 -11.52
N ILE A 112 8.93 -6.54 -11.05
CA ILE A 112 8.01 -5.39 -11.11
C ILE A 112 8.55 -4.23 -10.25
N ASP A 113 9.00 -4.53 -9.04
CA ASP A 113 9.59 -3.56 -8.11
C ASP A 113 10.80 -2.84 -8.71
N TYR A 114 11.74 -3.61 -9.26
CA TYR A 114 12.91 -3.04 -9.93
C TYR A 114 12.53 -2.11 -11.09
N MET A 115 11.58 -2.55 -11.92
CA MET A 115 11.13 -1.75 -13.07
C MET A 115 10.54 -0.42 -12.60
N LEU A 116 9.70 -0.42 -11.57
CA LEU A 116 9.12 0.80 -11.01
C LEU A 116 10.15 1.71 -10.33
N PHE A 117 11.00 1.16 -9.47
CA PHE A 117 11.90 1.95 -8.63
C PHE A 117 13.10 2.50 -9.42
N TYR A 118 13.79 1.66 -10.19
CA TYR A 118 15.04 2.06 -10.83
C TYR A 118 14.80 2.78 -12.16
N LEU A 119 13.92 2.26 -12.99
CA LEU A 119 13.67 2.82 -14.32
C LEU A 119 12.69 3.98 -14.24
N GLY A 120 11.65 3.84 -13.41
CA GLY A 120 10.66 4.89 -13.18
C GLY A 120 11.21 6.12 -12.44
N LYS A 121 12.35 6.02 -11.76
CA LYS A 121 13.02 7.18 -11.14
C LYS A 121 13.66 8.11 -12.16
N SER A 122 14.14 7.57 -13.28
CA SER A 122 14.79 8.35 -14.33
C SER A 122 13.80 8.92 -15.33
N HIS A 123 12.62 8.30 -15.47
CA HIS A 123 11.61 8.68 -16.45
C HIS A 123 10.20 8.60 -15.85
N GLU A 124 9.65 9.75 -15.47
CA GLU A 124 8.31 9.86 -14.86
C GLU A 124 7.19 9.32 -15.77
N GLN A 125 7.26 9.58 -17.08
CA GLN A 125 6.26 9.08 -18.02
C GLN A 125 6.23 7.55 -18.06
N ILE A 126 7.40 6.90 -18.20
CA ILE A 126 7.52 5.44 -18.20
C ILE A 126 6.98 4.85 -16.89
N ARG A 127 7.26 5.50 -15.75
CA ARG A 127 6.71 5.10 -14.45
C ARG A 127 5.19 5.11 -14.45
N ASN A 128 4.58 6.19 -14.95
CA ASN A 128 3.13 6.32 -14.99
C ASN A 128 2.49 5.29 -15.93
N ASP A 129 3.13 5.00 -17.06
CA ASP A 129 2.68 3.98 -18.01
C ASP A 129 2.74 2.58 -17.39
N MET A 130 3.83 2.24 -16.69
CA MET A 130 3.96 0.99 -15.93
C MET A 130 2.89 0.86 -14.83
N ILE A 131 2.65 1.92 -14.06
CA ILE A 131 1.60 1.96 -13.05
C ILE A 131 0.24 1.72 -13.71
N SER A 132 -0.05 2.39 -14.82
CA SER A 132 -1.30 2.17 -15.57
C SER A 132 -1.47 0.71 -15.97
N VAL A 133 -0.42 0.04 -16.45
CA VAL A 133 -0.47 -1.42 -16.75
C VAL A 133 -0.77 -2.24 -15.50
N ILE A 134 -0.13 -1.95 -14.36
CA ILE A 134 -0.37 -2.65 -13.09
C ILE A 134 -1.83 -2.53 -12.64
N PHE A 135 -2.39 -1.32 -12.69
CA PHE A 135 -3.77 -1.06 -12.27
C PHE A 135 -4.79 -1.62 -13.28
N ASN A 136 -4.47 -1.65 -14.58
CA ASN A 136 -5.34 -2.24 -15.60
C ASN A 136 -5.29 -3.77 -15.59
N HIS A 137 -4.23 -4.37 -15.10
CA HIS A 137 -4.12 -5.82 -14.98
C HIS A 137 -4.86 -6.36 -13.74
N GLU A 138 -5.92 -7.12 -13.95
CA GLU A 138 -6.86 -7.57 -12.89
C GLU A 138 -6.20 -8.32 -11.73
N MET A 139 -5.11 -9.04 -12.00
CA MET A 139 -4.49 -9.93 -11.01
C MET A 139 -3.23 -9.38 -10.33
N ILE A 140 -2.61 -8.31 -10.82
CA ILE A 140 -1.32 -7.86 -10.25
C ILE A 140 -1.54 -7.25 -8.86
N VAL A 141 -2.46 -6.31 -8.72
CA VAL A 141 -2.75 -5.67 -7.42
C VAL A 141 -3.18 -6.71 -6.37
N PRO A 142 -4.17 -7.61 -6.64
CA PRO A 142 -4.51 -8.66 -5.68
C PRO A 142 -3.34 -9.55 -5.31
N PHE A 143 -2.50 -9.91 -6.28
CA PHE A 143 -1.32 -10.72 -6.04
C PHE A 143 -0.34 -10.04 -5.07
N ILE A 144 -0.12 -8.73 -5.20
CA ILE A 144 0.77 -7.96 -4.33
C ILE A 144 0.22 -7.92 -2.90
N PHE A 145 -1.05 -7.55 -2.72
CA PHE A 145 -1.67 -7.54 -1.40
C PHE A 145 -1.69 -8.92 -0.74
N GLU A 146 -1.99 -9.97 -1.50
CA GLU A 146 -1.91 -11.34 -1.00
C GLU A 146 -0.49 -11.73 -0.60
N GLY A 147 0.53 -11.30 -1.34
CA GLY A 147 1.93 -11.49 -0.96
C GLY A 147 2.27 -10.81 0.36
N VAL A 148 1.86 -9.54 0.53
CA VAL A 148 2.03 -8.81 1.81
C VAL A 148 1.40 -9.58 2.97
N VAL A 149 0.15 -10.04 2.82
CA VAL A 149 -0.59 -10.64 3.93
C VAL A 149 -0.33 -12.12 4.15
N ARG A 150 0.12 -12.90 3.16
CA ARG A 150 0.26 -14.37 3.26
C ARG A 150 1.70 -14.86 3.32
N THR A 151 2.68 -14.16 2.76
CA THR A 151 4.08 -14.62 2.78
C THR A 151 4.57 -14.70 4.22
N GLU A 152 5.15 -15.83 4.62
CA GLU A 152 5.69 -15.98 5.99
C GLU A 152 7.18 -15.64 6.06
N ASN A 153 7.92 -15.85 4.97
CA ASN A 153 9.32 -15.45 4.88
C ASN A 153 9.44 -13.92 4.93
N LYS A 154 10.22 -13.42 5.91
CA LYS A 154 10.40 -11.99 6.14
C LYS A 154 11.04 -11.26 4.94
N ALA A 155 12.09 -11.84 4.36
CA ALA A 155 12.81 -11.24 3.23
C ALA A 155 11.93 -11.18 1.98
N ASP A 156 11.11 -12.20 1.75
CA ASP A 156 10.19 -12.21 0.61
C ASP A 156 9.02 -11.25 0.82
N LYS A 157 8.49 -11.16 2.05
CA LYS A 157 7.44 -10.20 2.42
C LYS A 157 7.88 -8.75 2.22
N GLU A 158 9.14 -8.46 2.53
CA GLU A 158 9.74 -7.13 2.37
C GLU A 158 9.60 -6.62 0.92
N TRP A 159 9.86 -7.47 -0.08
CA TRP A 159 9.66 -7.12 -1.50
C TRP A 159 8.22 -6.77 -1.84
N PHE A 160 7.25 -7.52 -1.31
CA PHE A 160 5.83 -7.19 -1.51
C PHE A 160 5.44 -5.87 -0.84
N CYS A 161 5.96 -5.61 0.35
CA CYS A 161 5.71 -4.37 1.07
C CYS A 161 6.30 -3.16 0.32
N PHE A 162 7.54 -3.24 -0.16
CA PHE A 162 8.18 -2.17 -0.93
C PHE A 162 7.45 -1.91 -2.24
N LEU A 163 7.11 -2.96 -2.99
CA LEU A 163 6.33 -2.81 -4.22
C LEU A 163 4.98 -2.15 -3.95
N LEU A 164 4.29 -2.55 -2.88
CA LEU A 164 3.02 -1.94 -2.50
C LEU A 164 3.20 -0.46 -2.12
N ILE A 165 4.23 -0.12 -1.33
CA ILE A 165 4.56 1.27 -0.98
C ILE A 165 4.77 2.09 -2.25
N ASP A 166 5.62 1.62 -3.16
CA ASP A 166 5.96 2.34 -4.38
C ASP A 166 4.74 2.56 -5.27
N ILE A 167 3.91 1.53 -5.48
CA ILE A 167 2.67 1.67 -6.24
C ILE A 167 1.74 2.70 -5.60
N MET A 168 1.59 2.68 -4.27
CA MET A 168 0.68 3.59 -3.58
C MET A 168 1.18 5.03 -3.55
N GLU A 169 2.48 5.26 -3.39
CA GLU A 169 3.08 6.60 -3.39
C GLU A 169 3.16 7.22 -4.78
N LYS A 170 3.46 6.42 -5.81
CA LYS A 170 3.72 6.91 -7.16
C LYS A 170 2.46 6.98 -8.03
N SER A 171 1.39 6.27 -7.66
CA SER A 171 0.12 6.31 -8.40
C SER A 171 -0.54 7.70 -8.34
N SER A 172 -1.36 8.01 -9.34
CA SER A 172 -2.20 9.19 -9.29
C SER A 172 -3.38 8.98 -8.32
N SER A 173 -4.04 10.08 -7.92
CA SER A 173 -5.29 10.01 -7.14
C SER A 173 -6.40 9.24 -7.89
N SER A 174 -6.45 9.40 -9.22
CA SER A 174 -7.39 8.68 -10.08
C SER A 174 -7.15 7.17 -10.05
N ASP A 175 -5.89 6.73 -10.14
CA ASP A 175 -5.53 5.30 -10.13
C ASP A 175 -5.88 4.66 -8.79
N ARG A 176 -5.52 5.32 -7.67
CA ARG A 176 -5.88 4.85 -6.33
C ARG A 176 -7.40 4.75 -6.15
N THR A 177 -8.15 5.73 -6.65
CA THR A 177 -9.62 5.69 -6.62
C THR A 177 -10.15 4.52 -7.43
N ALA A 178 -9.64 4.28 -8.64
CA ALA A 178 -10.04 3.15 -9.47
C ALA A 178 -9.76 1.80 -8.81
N LEU A 179 -8.61 1.65 -8.15
CA LEU A 179 -8.26 0.46 -7.35
C LEU A 179 -9.24 0.25 -6.20
N ILE A 180 -9.61 1.31 -5.50
CA ILE A 180 -10.57 1.23 -4.40
C ILE A 180 -11.93 0.80 -4.92
N VAL A 181 -12.43 1.43 -5.98
CA VAL A 181 -13.71 1.07 -6.60
C VAL A 181 -13.71 -0.40 -7.05
N ARG A 182 -12.61 -0.87 -7.64
CA ARG A 182 -12.53 -2.24 -8.17
C ARG A 182 -12.39 -3.31 -7.07
N TYR A 183 -11.67 -3.02 -6.00
CA TYR A 183 -11.27 -4.02 -5.01
C TYR A 183 -11.72 -3.74 -3.59
N PHE A 184 -12.70 -2.84 -3.38
CA PHE A 184 -13.11 -2.36 -2.04
C PHE A 184 -13.24 -3.46 -0.98
N GLU A 185 -14.03 -4.51 -1.22
CA GLU A 185 -14.25 -5.58 -0.24
C GLU A 185 -12.97 -6.41 0.03
N LYS A 186 -12.15 -6.63 -1.00
CA LYS A 186 -10.85 -7.31 -0.84
C LYS A 186 -9.87 -6.45 -0.05
N LEU A 187 -9.82 -5.15 -0.36
CA LEU A 187 -8.98 -4.18 0.35
C LEU A 187 -9.33 -4.14 1.84
N ARG A 188 -10.62 -4.13 2.18
CA ARG A 188 -11.04 -4.21 3.58
C ARG A 188 -10.48 -5.46 4.27
N THR A 189 -10.59 -6.61 3.61
CA THR A 189 -10.05 -7.88 4.13
C THR A 189 -8.53 -7.84 4.30
N TRP A 190 -7.80 -7.35 3.29
CA TRP A 190 -6.35 -7.24 3.36
C TRP A 190 -5.87 -6.24 4.41
N ILE A 191 -6.54 -5.09 4.55
CA ILE A 191 -6.23 -4.08 5.57
C ILE A 191 -6.41 -4.66 6.97
N THR A 192 -7.50 -5.39 7.21
CA THR A 192 -7.70 -6.10 8.48
C THR A 192 -6.56 -7.07 8.78
N LEU A 193 -6.08 -7.81 7.78
CA LEU A 193 -4.93 -8.71 7.95
C LEU A 193 -3.61 -7.95 8.17
N ILE A 194 -3.41 -6.82 7.49
CA ILE A 194 -2.26 -5.93 7.66
C ILE A 194 -2.18 -5.40 9.08
N PHE A 195 -3.31 -4.97 9.66
CA PHE A 195 -3.38 -4.55 11.06
C PHE A 195 -3.06 -5.71 12.01
N LYS A 196 -3.71 -6.86 11.85
CA LYS A 196 -3.53 -8.03 12.74
C LYS A 196 -2.13 -8.64 12.74
N ARG A 197 -1.38 -8.48 11.65
CA ARG A 197 -0.04 -9.05 11.47
C ARG A 197 1.09 -8.05 11.76
N GLU A 198 0.78 -6.87 12.30
CA GLU A 198 1.76 -5.82 12.61
C GLU A 198 2.67 -5.46 11.42
N ILE A 199 2.13 -5.56 10.20
CA ILE A 199 2.90 -5.33 8.98
C ILE A 199 3.29 -3.85 8.87
N LEU A 200 2.41 -2.96 9.34
CA LEU A 200 2.59 -1.51 9.24
C LEU A 200 3.79 -0.97 10.03
N SER A 201 4.06 -1.53 11.21
CA SER A 201 5.19 -1.16 12.05
C SER A 201 6.50 -1.77 11.53
N THR A 202 6.44 -2.98 10.98
CA THR A 202 7.63 -3.73 10.55
C THR A 202 8.30 -3.13 9.31
N TYR A 203 7.53 -2.56 8.38
CA TYR A 203 8.04 -2.15 7.06
C TYR A 203 7.87 -0.65 6.76
N ASP A 204 7.69 0.18 7.79
CA ASP A 204 7.43 1.63 7.66
C ASP A 204 6.28 1.99 6.68
N MET A 205 5.38 1.04 6.45
CA MET A 205 4.21 1.23 5.58
C MET A 205 3.21 2.23 6.17
N THR A 206 3.28 2.45 7.48
CA THR A 206 2.37 3.33 8.23
C THR A 206 2.25 4.71 7.56
N LYS A 207 3.37 5.35 7.22
CA LYS A 207 3.32 6.69 6.64
C LYS A 207 2.67 6.69 5.25
N THR A 208 3.09 5.78 4.39
CA THR A 208 2.58 5.67 3.01
C THR A 208 1.09 5.35 2.98
N PHE A 209 0.66 4.38 3.78
CA PHE A 209 -0.70 3.86 3.77
C PHE A 209 -1.73 4.91 4.22
N PHE A 210 -1.39 5.69 5.23
CA PHE A 210 -2.31 6.70 5.79
C PHE A 210 -2.16 8.09 5.16
N ARG A 211 -1.10 8.36 4.40
CA ARG A 211 -0.91 9.66 3.72
C ARG A 211 -1.81 9.83 2.50
N SER A 212 -2.21 8.72 1.85
CA SER A 212 -3.23 8.76 0.80
C SER A 212 -4.60 8.96 1.45
N LYS A 213 -5.28 10.06 1.08
CA LYS A 213 -6.66 10.33 1.54
C LYS A 213 -7.61 9.19 1.14
N GLU A 214 -7.40 8.61 -0.04
CA GLU A 214 -8.25 7.54 -0.55
C GLU A 214 -8.11 6.26 0.31
N MET A 215 -6.88 5.87 0.66
CA MET A 215 -6.64 4.72 1.54
C MET A 215 -7.06 4.97 2.98
N ALA A 216 -6.80 6.17 3.50
CA ALA A 216 -7.30 6.58 4.81
C ALA A 216 -8.84 6.49 4.85
N GLY A 217 -9.52 6.82 3.75
CA GLY A 217 -10.97 6.64 3.59
C GLY A 217 -11.41 5.18 3.64
N VAL A 218 -10.66 4.24 3.03
CA VAL A 218 -10.95 2.80 3.18
C VAL A 218 -10.77 2.36 4.64
N VAL A 219 -9.68 2.79 5.28
CA VAL A 219 -9.41 2.49 6.70
C VAL A 219 -10.50 3.05 7.62
N ALA A 220 -11.05 4.23 7.31
CA ALA A 220 -12.18 4.83 8.03
C ALA A 220 -13.43 3.92 8.07
N THR A 221 -13.56 3.00 7.11
CA THR A 221 -14.66 2.01 7.08
C THR A 221 -14.44 0.81 8.01
N LEU A 222 -13.29 0.74 8.68
CA LEU A 222 -12.87 -0.34 9.59
C LEU A 222 -12.56 0.19 11.00
N PRO A 223 -13.48 0.93 11.65
CA PRO A 223 -13.18 1.63 12.90
C PRO A 223 -12.75 0.69 14.04
N SER A 224 -13.32 -0.52 14.11
CA SER A 224 -12.93 -1.51 15.13
C SER A 224 -11.50 -2.02 14.97
N GLU A 225 -11.04 -2.24 13.74
CA GLU A 225 -9.69 -2.75 13.50
C GLU A 225 -8.66 -1.63 13.66
N LEU A 226 -9.03 -0.41 13.23
CA LEU A 226 -8.23 0.79 13.49
C LEU A 226 -8.05 1.05 14.99
N TYR A 227 -9.11 0.92 15.79
CA TYR A 227 -9.04 1.12 17.24
C TYR A 227 -8.13 0.10 17.94
N LYS A 228 -8.20 -1.18 17.55
CA LYS A 228 -7.30 -2.23 18.08
C LYS A 228 -5.84 -1.89 17.77
N TRP A 229 -5.56 -1.58 16.50
CA TRP A 229 -4.25 -1.15 16.06
C TRP A 229 -3.77 0.12 16.78
N ALA A 230 -4.68 1.06 17.06
CA ALA A 230 -4.38 2.30 17.78
C ALA A 230 -3.87 2.03 19.21
N ILE A 231 -4.44 1.04 19.92
CA ILE A 231 -4.08 0.76 21.32
C ILE A 231 -2.80 -0.08 21.44
N GLU A 232 -2.56 -0.99 20.49
CA GLU A 232 -1.50 -2.00 20.60
C GLU A 232 -0.08 -1.42 20.45
N LEU A 233 0.13 -0.34 19.69
CA LEU A 233 1.48 0.08 19.24
C LEU A 233 2.24 1.05 20.15
N GLY A 234 1.62 1.65 21.17
CA GLY A 234 2.30 2.45 22.22
C GLY A 234 3.21 3.61 21.75
N THR A 235 3.23 3.95 20.46
CA THR A 235 4.11 4.95 19.84
C THR A 235 3.26 6.10 19.31
N PHE A 236 3.32 7.25 19.99
CA PHE A 236 2.27 8.26 19.93
C PHE A 236 2.29 9.14 18.67
N ASP A 237 3.44 9.63 18.22
CA ASP A 237 3.45 10.73 17.23
C ASP A 237 3.03 10.31 15.81
N LEU A 238 3.67 9.28 15.24
CA LEU A 238 3.36 8.81 13.88
C LEU A 238 1.93 8.24 13.80
N GLN A 239 1.52 7.54 14.85
CA GLN A 239 0.19 6.95 14.95
C GLN A 239 -0.89 8.04 15.02
N ASN A 240 -0.69 9.09 15.82
CA ASN A 240 -1.64 10.21 15.91
C ASN A 240 -1.82 10.94 14.58
N GLU A 241 -0.74 11.15 13.82
CA GLU A 241 -0.87 11.73 12.48
C GLU A 241 -1.61 10.79 11.51
N CYS A 242 -1.44 9.47 11.63
CA CYS A 242 -2.21 8.50 10.86
C CYS A 242 -3.71 8.53 11.19
N LEU A 243 -4.05 8.52 12.48
CA LEU A 243 -5.43 8.63 12.95
C LEU A 243 -6.05 9.98 12.55
N PHE A 244 -5.26 11.05 12.60
CA PHE A 244 -5.66 12.36 12.10
C PHE A 244 -6.01 12.31 10.60
N ASN A 245 -5.18 11.69 9.76
CA ASN A 245 -5.46 11.54 8.34
C ASN A 245 -6.72 10.70 8.07
N VAL A 246 -7.03 9.70 8.91
CA VAL A 246 -8.31 8.97 8.84
C VAL A 246 -9.48 9.90 9.13
N LEU A 247 -9.43 10.67 10.23
CA LEU A 247 -10.48 11.64 10.55
C LEU A 247 -10.64 12.68 9.43
N GLU A 248 -9.53 13.18 8.87
CA GLU A 248 -9.56 14.14 7.77
C GLU A 248 -10.22 13.55 6.52
N SER A 249 -9.93 12.28 6.19
CA SER A 249 -10.56 11.60 5.05
C SER A 249 -12.06 11.33 5.24
N ALA A 250 -12.52 11.26 6.49
CA ALA A 250 -13.91 11.00 6.84
C ALA A 250 -14.72 12.28 7.12
N ALA A 251 -14.10 13.47 7.04
CA ALA A 251 -14.72 14.74 7.41
C ALA A 251 -16.02 15.03 6.64
N ASP A 252 -16.09 14.60 5.38
CA ASP A 252 -17.26 14.80 4.51
C ASP A 252 -18.33 13.69 4.64
N SER A 253 -18.12 12.69 5.51
CA SER A 253 -19.06 11.58 5.73
C SER A 253 -19.55 11.56 7.19
N PRO A 254 -20.69 12.20 7.51
CA PRO A 254 -21.20 12.28 8.88
C PRO A 254 -21.36 10.91 9.56
N LYS A 255 -21.87 9.91 8.84
CA LYS A 255 -22.04 8.54 9.38
C LYS A 255 -20.73 7.83 9.67
N THR A 256 -19.71 8.06 8.83
CA THR A 256 -18.37 7.47 9.06
C THR A 256 -17.71 8.17 10.23
N MET A 257 -17.76 9.51 10.26
CA MET A 257 -17.24 10.32 11.35
C MET A 257 -17.88 9.94 12.70
N GLU A 258 -19.22 9.87 12.78
CA GLU A 258 -19.94 9.45 13.98
C GLU A 258 -19.44 8.10 14.51
N LYS A 259 -19.25 7.11 13.64
CA LYS A 259 -18.68 5.81 14.03
C LYS A 259 -17.26 5.97 14.57
N LEU A 260 -16.39 6.69 13.89
CA LEU A 260 -15.01 6.90 14.34
C LEU A 260 -14.97 7.56 15.72
N LEU A 261 -15.79 8.60 15.93
CA LEU A 261 -15.92 9.27 17.22
C LEU A 261 -16.50 8.35 18.30
N GLY A 262 -17.46 7.48 17.96
CA GLY A 262 -18.01 6.46 18.86
C GLY A 262 -16.99 5.43 19.33
N TYR A 263 -15.95 5.15 18.54
CA TYR A 263 -14.79 4.35 18.96
C TYR A 263 -13.76 5.15 19.77
N GLY A 264 -14.04 6.43 20.08
CA GLY A 264 -13.18 7.26 20.91
C GLY A 264 -12.00 7.91 20.18
N LEU A 265 -11.95 7.88 18.85
CA LEU A 265 -10.83 8.44 18.06
C LEU A 265 -10.63 9.95 18.24
N LEU A 266 -11.59 10.65 18.83
CA LEU A 266 -11.41 12.05 19.25
C LEU A 266 -10.32 12.22 20.31
N SER A 267 -9.92 11.15 21.00
CA SER A 267 -8.87 11.16 22.03
C SER A 267 -7.54 11.71 21.51
N ILE A 268 -7.23 11.54 20.22
CA ILE A 268 -5.98 12.05 19.62
C ILE A 268 -5.86 13.58 19.75
N SER A 269 -6.99 14.29 19.89
CA SER A 269 -6.99 15.74 20.13
C SER A 269 -6.24 16.13 21.41
N HIS A 270 -6.22 15.26 22.42
CA HIS A 270 -5.42 15.45 23.63
C HIS A 270 -3.95 15.64 23.29
N ASP A 271 -3.39 14.72 22.50
CA ASP A 271 -1.96 14.73 22.21
C ASP A 271 -1.59 15.94 21.35
N PHE A 272 -2.41 16.25 20.34
CA PHE A 272 -2.21 17.45 19.53
C PHE A 272 -2.34 18.75 20.34
N ALA A 273 -3.18 18.81 21.38
CA ALA A 273 -3.30 19.97 22.27
C ALA A 273 -2.09 20.15 23.20
N HIS A 274 -1.31 19.08 23.45
CA HIS A 274 -0.11 19.11 24.28
C HIS A 274 1.19 19.26 23.47
N LEU A 275 1.13 19.26 22.14
CA LEU A 275 2.28 19.56 21.30
C LEU A 275 2.79 21.01 21.53
N PRO A 276 4.11 21.24 21.44
CA PRO A 276 4.69 22.57 21.35
C PRO A 276 4.03 23.45 20.29
N ILE A 277 3.97 24.76 20.53
CA ILE A 277 3.28 25.74 19.66
C ILE A 277 3.77 25.67 18.21
N ASN A 278 5.07 25.43 17.99
CA ASN A 278 5.67 25.33 16.66
C ASN A 278 5.33 24.03 15.90
N GLN A 279 4.72 23.05 16.57
CA GLN A 279 4.31 21.76 15.98
C GLN A 279 2.79 21.65 15.82
N ALA A 280 2.01 22.43 16.58
CA ALA A 280 0.57 22.47 16.46
C ALA A 280 0.14 23.29 15.24
N THR A 281 -0.36 22.61 14.20
CA THR A 281 -0.72 23.27 12.94
C THR A 281 -2.16 23.77 12.93
N LEU A 282 -2.44 24.83 12.15
CA LEU A 282 -3.81 25.28 11.90
C LEU A 282 -4.65 24.22 11.17
N ARG A 283 -4.02 23.32 10.40
CA ARG A 283 -4.70 22.18 9.75
C ARG A 283 -5.37 21.29 10.80
N HIS A 284 -4.63 20.95 11.86
CA HIS A 284 -5.15 20.12 12.95
C HIS A 284 -6.34 20.78 13.66
N ALA A 285 -6.20 22.06 14.03
CA ALA A 285 -7.27 22.81 14.70
C ALA A 285 -8.54 22.96 13.84
N ASN A 286 -8.37 23.21 12.54
CA ASN A 286 -9.50 23.39 11.62
C ASN A 286 -10.29 22.10 11.41
N LEU A 287 -9.63 20.93 11.36
CA LEU A 287 -10.33 19.66 11.30
C LEU A 287 -11.21 19.47 12.54
N PHE A 288 -10.66 19.65 13.75
CA PHE A 288 -11.45 19.47 14.98
C PHE A 288 -12.61 20.47 15.09
N ARG A 289 -12.43 21.72 14.65
CA ARG A 289 -13.53 22.69 14.56
C ARG A 289 -14.63 22.20 13.62
N GLY A 290 -14.26 21.69 12.44
CA GLY A 290 -15.21 21.12 11.49
C GLY A 290 -15.97 19.92 12.06
N ILE A 291 -15.26 19.02 12.74
CA ILE A 291 -15.86 17.85 13.41
C ILE A 291 -16.89 18.31 14.46
N LEU A 292 -16.52 19.25 15.35
CA LEU A 292 -17.43 19.70 16.42
C LEU A 292 -18.59 20.55 15.90
N LEU A 293 -18.44 21.22 14.76
CA LEU A 293 -19.54 21.92 14.11
C LEU A 293 -20.61 20.92 13.62
N MET A 294 -20.18 19.77 13.10
CA MET A 294 -21.07 18.71 12.61
C MET A 294 -21.57 17.78 13.72
N HIS A 295 -20.78 17.59 14.77
CA HIS A 295 -21.03 16.67 15.89
C HIS A 295 -20.89 17.38 17.25
N PRO A 296 -21.76 18.35 17.56
CA PRO A 296 -21.67 19.19 18.75
C PRO A 296 -21.78 18.39 20.07
N GLU A 297 -22.39 17.21 20.06
CA GLU A 297 -22.49 16.29 21.19
C GLU A 297 -21.12 15.87 21.76
N PHE A 298 -20.05 15.93 20.96
CA PHE A 298 -18.68 15.65 21.40
C PHE A 298 -17.94 16.87 21.95
N SER A 299 -18.51 18.06 21.95
CA SER A 299 -17.82 19.30 22.36
C SER A 299 -17.29 19.23 23.80
N GLN A 300 -18.08 18.66 24.72
CA GLN A 300 -17.64 18.53 26.11
C GLN A 300 -16.54 17.48 26.28
N VAL A 301 -16.56 16.42 25.47
CA VAL A 301 -15.48 15.41 25.45
C VAL A 301 -14.19 16.08 24.95
N PHE A 302 -14.25 16.77 23.81
CA PHE A 302 -13.12 17.50 23.24
C PHE A 302 -12.55 18.52 24.23
N ARG A 303 -13.42 19.32 24.87
CA ARG A 303 -13.01 20.28 25.90
C ARG A 303 -12.19 19.60 26.99
N ARG A 304 -12.71 18.52 27.59
CA ARG A 304 -12.00 17.79 28.66
C ARG A 304 -10.63 17.28 28.23
N LEU A 305 -10.51 16.84 26.98
CA LEU A 305 -9.25 16.33 26.42
C LEU A 305 -8.22 17.45 26.16
N THR A 306 -8.66 18.68 25.87
CA THR A 306 -7.79 19.70 25.28
C THR A 306 -7.60 20.95 26.13
N CYS A 307 -8.50 21.26 27.09
CA CYS A 307 -8.48 22.53 27.81
C CYS A 307 -7.23 22.75 28.69
N HIS A 308 -6.54 21.67 29.04
CA HIS A 308 -5.30 21.66 29.81
C HIS A 308 -4.03 21.60 28.95
N GLY A 309 -4.16 21.66 27.62
CA GLY A 309 -3.03 21.65 26.69
C GLY A 309 -2.11 22.87 26.80
N VAL A 310 -1.17 23.02 25.87
CA VAL A 310 -0.19 24.12 25.88
C VAL A 310 -0.87 25.46 25.59
N THR A 311 -0.54 26.53 26.33
CA THR A 311 -1.04 27.88 26.04
C THR A 311 -0.51 28.38 24.70
N GLY A 312 -1.38 28.91 23.84
CA GLY A 312 -1.00 29.34 22.48
C GLY A 312 -1.03 28.20 21.44
N ASN A 313 -1.34 26.97 21.86
CA ASN A 313 -1.65 25.88 20.94
C ASN A 313 -3.10 26.06 20.45
N PRO A 314 -3.34 26.14 19.12
CA PRO A 314 -4.65 26.47 18.57
C PRO A 314 -5.76 25.47 18.91
N ILE A 315 -5.41 24.21 19.22
CA ILE A 315 -6.36 23.15 19.59
C ILE A 315 -6.72 23.28 21.07
N ALA A 316 -5.73 23.49 21.93
CA ALA A 316 -5.94 23.73 23.36
C ALA A 316 -6.73 25.02 23.58
N ASP A 317 -6.38 26.09 22.87
CA ASP A 317 -7.10 27.36 22.91
C ASP A 317 -8.56 27.19 22.46
N PHE A 318 -8.80 26.45 21.38
CA PHE A 318 -10.16 26.11 20.95
C PHE A 318 -10.93 25.34 22.04
N GLY A 319 -10.31 24.33 22.65
CA GLY A 319 -10.87 23.61 23.79
C GLY A 319 -11.29 24.54 24.94
N ARG A 320 -10.48 25.53 25.28
CA ARG A 320 -10.79 26.53 26.33
C ARG A 320 -11.97 27.44 25.99
N THR A 321 -12.22 27.69 24.71
CA THR A 321 -13.38 28.51 24.28
C THR A 321 -14.72 27.79 24.44
N ILE A 322 -14.71 26.46 24.54
CA ILE A 322 -15.95 25.69 24.72
C ILE A 322 -16.46 25.92 26.16
N PRO A 323 -17.69 26.42 26.33
CA PRO A 323 -18.23 26.68 27.65
C PRO A 323 -18.38 25.38 28.43
N LEU A 324 -18.19 25.45 29.75
CA LEU A 324 -18.53 24.33 30.62
C LEU A 324 -20.01 24.01 30.46
N ARG A 325 -20.34 22.71 30.40
CA ARG A 325 -21.73 22.30 30.49
C ARG A 325 -22.25 22.78 31.85
N VAL A 326 -23.16 23.74 31.82
CA VAL A 326 -23.93 24.10 33.01
C VAL A 326 -24.72 22.84 33.36
N GLU A 327 -24.50 22.29 34.55
CA GLU A 327 -25.36 21.25 35.09
C GLU A 327 -26.75 21.86 35.27
N THR A 328 -27.56 21.84 34.22
CA THR A 328 -28.99 22.05 34.36
C THR A 328 -29.49 20.89 35.20
N VAL A 329 -30.10 21.20 36.35
CA VAL A 329 -30.85 20.25 37.18
C VAL A 329 -31.66 19.37 36.23
N GLY A 330 -31.37 18.07 36.23
CA GLY A 330 -31.96 17.13 35.29
C GLY A 330 -33.47 17.26 35.33
N VAL A 331 -34.07 17.77 34.24
CA VAL A 331 -35.49 17.57 34.01
C VAL A 331 -35.60 16.09 33.70
N ASN A 332 -36.02 15.32 34.71
CA ASN A 332 -36.41 13.93 34.55
C ASN A 332 -37.53 13.92 33.52
N TYR A 333 -37.23 13.52 32.29
CA TYR A 333 -38.26 13.12 31.36
C TYR A 333 -38.91 11.87 31.96
N ILE A 334 -40.10 12.04 32.52
CA ILE A 334 -40.99 10.91 32.77
C ILE A 334 -41.35 10.42 31.36
N LEU A 335 -40.79 9.29 30.96
CA LEU A 335 -41.34 8.52 29.86
C LEU A 335 -42.71 8.05 30.35
N VAL A 336 -43.76 8.78 29.95
CA VAL A 336 -45.13 8.31 30.11
C VAL A 336 -45.30 7.27 29.02
N ASP A 337 -45.39 5.99 29.40
CA ASP A 337 -45.81 4.92 28.50
C ASP A 337 -47.23 5.25 28.01
N GLU A 338 -47.36 5.61 26.74
CA GLU A 338 -48.66 5.87 26.07
C GLU A 338 -49.51 4.59 25.91
N ASP A 339 -49.04 3.43 26.40
CA ASP A 339 -49.74 2.14 26.29
C ASP A 339 -50.69 1.83 27.48
N THR A 340 -50.96 2.81 28.37
CA THR A 340 -51.81 2.57 29.56
C THR A 340 -53.21 3.20 29.49
N GLU A 341 -53.67 3.61 28.31
CA GLU A 341 -55.09 3.96 28.08
C GLU A 341 -55.70 3.03 27.01
N MET A 342 -56.16 1.86 27.46
CA MET A 342 -57.27 1.12 26.84
C MET A 342 -58.30 0.72 27.89
#